data_AF-A0A836IFG1-F1
#
_entry.id   AF-A0A836IFG1-F1
#
_cell.length_a   1.000
_cell.length_b   1.000
_cell.length_c   1.000
_cell.angle_alpha   90.00
_cell.angle_beta   90.00
_cell.angle_gamma   90.00
#
_symmetry.space_group_name_H-M   'P 1'
#
loop_
_entity.id
_entity.type
_entity.pdbx_description
1 polymer ?
#
loop_
_entity_poly.entity_id
_entity_poly.type
_entity_poly.pdbx_seq_one_letter_code
_entity_poly.pdbx_strand_id
1 'polypeptide(L)'
;MPTRCRVLLGVQRPPARSYALDLEYVKFNGSSYVRSLALVPFARVGMASRPLSHTSKIVTCAGCPDSSRVQWPSHRLTDLGSTPTVLELNPREVMRLAEPLPCGHLLLPKIQEAFVQGISLKELLAPFEAETRSAINSLSFLRLALRKRGGNGTRSATGDPACTSLRVREPSADDVDTDADLEIEANAFPGMEGEGAVWIPVAYSSAEAEKLAVRELHIQLGIARFFKGLDPFGIPNIHRFDRQALELLYAAPVDSRDFVEASKHICGLRAYSKGRQGYKPLASLSRHHPRLLQALLHRSFESADTWYKWLADCAACVEEDLIRVRNAHRDGTHVNAWRSPVNSTGGVEMSADRIEASSALLTTHSFLHFNESSTMEDLATQLQLLWRRLEETSQGCHNNGNQDAPPCSRAKVYVYGSSDAPVLHRTMRLAFTGTSPMCHTPERGHRADSRYTGPNRLPAAAAKANATKLTSSHPTSLSLNGPLLSPIEAVVVDATRHPLFTAAGFAASPKQPPSLMAAVEKAAGSDATAAALFSAPQWHDPLWDAQALACVCASAGITRTTEEKQGIGSVNHG
;
A
#
# COMPACT_ATOMS: atom_id res chain seq x y z
N MET A 1 2.86 -23.39 -57.31
CA MET A 1 4.03 -23.32 -56.42
C MET A 1 3.61 -22.64 -55.11
N PRO A 2 3.20 -23.37 -54.06
CA PRO A 2 2.93 -22.77 -52.76
C PRO A 2 4.19 -22.76 -51.90
N THR A 3 4.57 -21.58 -51.44
CA THR A 3 5.67 -21.32 -50.50
C THR A 3 5.36 -21.95 -49.15
N ARG A 4 6.08 -23.01 -48.80
CA ARG A 4 6.08 -23.59 -47.44
C ARG A 4 6.84 -22.66 -46.51
N CYS A 5 6.12 -21.90 -45.69
CA CYS A 5 6.70 -21.21 -44.54
C CYS A 5 7.05 -22.26 -43.48
N ARG A 6 8.34 -22.61 -43.38
CA ARG A 6 8.87 -23.41 -42.25
C ARG A 6 8.91 -22.51 -41.02
N VAL A 7 7.92 -22.62 -40.14
CA VAL A 7 8.04 -22.12 -38.78
C VAL A 7 9.03 -23.03 -38.05
N LEU A 8 10.24 -22.53 -37.81
CA LEU A 8 11.22 -23.19 -36.96
C LEU A 8 10.63 -23.26 -35.53
N LEU A 9 10.21 -24.45 -35.12
CA LEU A 9 9.87 -24.77 -33.74
C LEU A 9 11.15 -24.67 -32.91
N GLY A 10 11.39 -23.48 -32.35
CA GLY A 10 12.45 -23.27 -31.38
C GLY A 10 12.26 -24.19 -30.17
N VAL A 11 13.36 -24.75 -29.69
CA VAL A 11 13.43 -25.59 -28.48
C VAL A 11 12.63 -24.93 -27.35
N GLN A 12 11.52 -25.56 -26.94
CA GLN A 12 10.65 -25.03 -25.90
C GLN A 12 11.39 -25.05 -24.56
N ARG A 13 11.70 -23.86 -24.03
CA ARG A 13 12.30 -23.69 -22.71
C ARG A 13 11.35 -24.19 -21.62
N PRO A 14 11.85 -24.81 -20.54
CA PRO A 14 11.01 -25.13 -19.38
C PRO A 14 10.29 -23.86 -18.88
N PRO A 15 9.04 -23.96 -18.42
CA PRO A 15 8.30 -22.81 -17.93
C PRO A 15 9.01 -22.21 -16.70
N ALA A 16 9.02 -20.88 -16.63
CA ALA A 16 9.58 -20.17 -15.49
C ALA A 16 8.81 -20.55 -14.23
N ARG A 17 9.52 -20.73 -13.11
CA ARG A 17 8.86 -20.81 -11.80
C ARG A 17 8.18 -19.47 -11.55
N SER A 18 6.87 -19.52 -11.31
CA SER A 18 6.05 -18.34 -11.07
C SER A 18 5.79 -18.21 -9.58
N TYR A 19 5.98 -17.00 -9.06
CA TYR A 19 5.71 -16.65 -7.68
C TYR A 19 4.79 -15.45 -7.65
N ALA A 20 3.78 -15.46 -6.81
CA ALA A 20 3.01 -14.27 -6.48
C ALA A 20 3.58 -13.68 -5.19
N LEU A 21 3.71 -12.36 -5.17
CA LEU A 21 4.31 -11.59 -4.08
C LEU A 21 3.32 -10.53 -3.62
N ASP A 22 3.13 -10.46 -2.32
CA ASP A 22 2.48 -9.33 -1.65
C ASP A 22 3.37 -8.80 -0.52
N LEU A 23 3.33 -7.48 -0.32
CA LEU A 23 4.13 -6.76 0.65
C LEU A 23 3.25 -5.87 1.53
N GLU A 24 3.54 -5.95 2.81
CA GLU A 24 3.02 -5.04 3.81
C GLU A 24 4.12 -4.08 4.29
N TYR A 25 3.72 -2.87 4.69
CA TYR A 25 4.69 -1.77 4.89
C TYR A 25 4.77 -1.25 6.32
N VAL A 26 5.99 -0.85 6.71
CA VAL A 26 6.25 0.04 7.83
C VAL A 26 6.85 1.35 7.31
N LYS A 27 6.46 2.49 7.90
CA LYS A 27 6.84 3.82 7.45
C LYS A 27 7.62 4.54 8.54
N PHE A 28 8.86 4.94 8.25
CA PHE A 28 9.71 5.71 9.18
C PHE A 28 10.80 6.46 8.40
N ASN A 29 11.34 7.54 8.95
CA ASN A 29 12.38 8.38 8.34
C ASN A 29 12.03 8.85 6.90
N GLY A 30 10.79 9.28 6.67
CA GLY A 30 10.27 9.72 5.37
C GLY A 30 10.17 8.62 4.29
N SER A 31 10.40 7.35 4.62
CA SER A 31 10.39 6.24 3.66
C SER A 31 9.46 5.10 4.08
N SER A 32 9.11 4.25 3.12
CA SER A 32 8.42 2.96 3.34
C SER A 32 9.42 1.81 3.21
N TYR A 33 9.28 0.82 4.08
CA TYR A 33 10.06 -0.42 4.13
C TYR A 33 9.11 -1.62 4.27
N VAL A 34 9.59 -2.81 3.91
CA VAL A 34 8.81 -4.05 4.07
C VAL A 34 8.70 -4.38 5.56
N ARG A 35 7.48 -4.57 6.06
CA ARG A 35 7.22 -5.16 7.40
C ARG A 35 6.90 -6.64 7.31
N SER A 36 6.20 -7.05 6.26
CA SER A 36 5.85 -8.45 6.02
C SER A 36 5.84 -8.70 4.52
N LEU A 37 6.26 -9.89 4.13
CA LEU A 37 6.33 -10.36 2.76
C LEU A 37 5.73 -11.76 2.71
N ALA A 38 4.83 -11.98 1.76
CA ALA A 38 4.39 -13.33 1.40
C ALA A 38 4.77 -13.65 -0.04
N LEU A 39 5.40 -14.80 -0.23
CA LEU A 39 5.82 -15.32 -1.52
C LEU A 39 5.20 -16.69 -1.75
N VAL A 40 4.29 -16.76 -2.72
CA VAL A 40 3.50 -17.96 -3.01
C VAL A 40 3.93 -18.53 -4.36
N PRO A 41 4.59 -19.70 -4.40
CA PRO A 41 4.83 -20.39 -5.66
C PRO A 41 3.50 -20.85 -6.26
N PHE A 42 3.32 -20.70 -7.56
CA PHE A 42 2.11 -21.17 -8.23
C PHE A 42 2.35 -21.64 -9.66
N ALA A 43 1.43 -22.47 -10.15
CA ALA A 43 1.39 -22.93 -11.53
C ALA A 43 -0.04 -22.94 -12.05
N ARG A 44 -0.19 -22.81 -13.37
CA ARG A 44 -1.47 -23.02 -14.05
C ARG A 44 -1.63 -24.49 -14.39
N VAL A 45 -2.72 -25.08 -13.92
CA VAL A 45 -3.08 -26.47 -14.24
C VAL A 45 -3.71 -26.49 -15.64
N GLY A 46 -3.26 -27.42 -16.50
CA GLY A 46 -3.88 -27.65 -17.79
C GLY A 46 -5.32 -28.15 -17.62
N MET A 47 -6.24 -27.67 -18.45
CA MET A 47 -7.54 -28.34 -18.54
C MET A 47 -7.27 -29.67 -19.23
N ALA A 48 -7.35 -30.77 -18.49
CA ALA A 48 -7.33 -32.10 -19.09
C ALA A 48 -8.38 -32.11 -20.19
N SER A 49 -7.94 -32.17 -21.45
CA SER A 49 -8.83 -32.30 -22.59
C SER A 49 -9.60 -33.59 -22.36
N ARG A 50 -10.90 -33.47 -22.07
CA ARG A 50 -11.78 -34.63 -21.90
C ARG A 50 -11.59 -35.49 -23.15
N PRO A 51 -11.18 -36.77 -23.04
CA PRO A 51 -11.07 -37.62 -24.21
C PRO A 51 -12.45 -37.60 -24.86
N LEU A 52 -12.51 -37.16 -26.12
CA LEU A 52 -13.69 -37.28 -26.95
C LEU A 52 -14.02 -38.77 -27.02
N SER A 53 -14.91 -39.21 -26.13
CA SER A 53 -15.57 -40.50 -26.24
C SER A 53 -16.41 -40.46 -27.51
N HIS A 54 -15.79 -40.76 -28.64
CA HIS A 54 -16.47 -41.05 -29.88
C HIS A 54 -17.32 -42.30 -29.67
N THR A 55 -18.55 -42.12 -29.21
CA THR A 55 -19.75 -42.90 -29.58
C THR A 55 -20.93 -42.32 -28.79
N SER A 56 -21.64 -41.34 -29.34
CA SER A 56 -23.06 -41.21 -29.03
C SER A 56 -23.81 -40.72 -30.26
N LYS A 57 -24.76 -41.56 -30.66
CA LYS A 57 -25.71 -41.36 -31.76
C LYS A 57 -26.29 -39.96 -31.76
N ILE A 58 -26.36 -39.41 -32.96
CA ILE A 58 -27.18 -38.26 -33.33
C ILE A 58 -28.64 -38.58 -32.96
N VAL A 59 -29.18 -37.86 -31.97
CA VAL A 59 -30.63 -37.70 -31.80
C VAL A 59 -30.88 -36.20 -31.86
N THR A 60 -31.39 -35.77 -33.01
CA THR A 60 -31.92 -34.43 -33.23
C THR A 60 -33.28 -34.31 -32.56
N CYS A 61 -33.39 -33.49 -31.52
CA CYS A 61 -34.66 -32.89 -31.11
C CYS A 61 -34.50 -31.38 -31.11
N ALA A 62 -35.21 -30.74 -32.04
CA ALA A 62 -35.38 -29.30 -32.08
C ALA A 62 -36.40 -28.87 -31.01
N GLY A 63 -36.06 -27.85 -30.21
CA GLY A 63 -37.01 -27.24 -29.27
C GLY A 63 -36.36 -26.28 -28.27
N CYS A 64 -36.61 -24.98 -28.50
CA CYS A 64 -36.49 -23.81 -27.60
C CYS A 64 -35.10 -23.34 -27.09
N PRO A 65 -34.81 -22.02 -27.19
CA PRO A 65 -33.67 -21.39 -26.54
C PRO A 65 -34.09 -20.97 -25.12
N ASP A 66 -33.93 -21.86 -24.15
CA ASP A 66 -34.05 -21.47 -22.75
C ASP A 66 -32.67 -21.20 -22.17
N SER A 67 -32.51 -19.98 -21.66
CA SER A 67 -31.30 -19.35 -21.13
C SER A 67 -30.75 -20.01 -19.85
N SER A 68 -30.58 -21.33 -19.89
CA SER A 68 -29.81 -22.07 -18.90
C SER A 68 -28.34 -21.71 -19.08
N ARG A 69 -27.83 -20.83 -18.20
CA ARG A 69 -26.40 -20.76 -17.93
C ARG A 69 -25.96 -22.17 -17.56
N VAL A 70 -25.37 -22.88 -18.52
CA VAL A 70 -24.65 -24.12 -18.28
C VAL A 70 -23.58 -23.76 -17.25
N GLN A 71 -23.84 -24.11 -16.00
CA GLN A 71 -22.91 -23.91 -14.90
C GLN A 71 -21.84 -24.98 -15.10
N TRP A 72 -20.80 -24.64 -15.85
CA TRP A 72 -19.63 -25.50 -16.01
C TRP A 72 -19.07 -25.76 -14.60
N PRO A 73 -18.73 -27.02 -14.26
CA PRO A 73 -18.11 -27.30 -12.97
C PRO A 73 -16.86 -26.43 -12.84
N SER A 74 -16.72 -25.71 -11.73
CA SER A 74 -15.58 -24.82 -11.48
C SER A 74 -14.29 -25.62 -11.62
N HIS A 75 -13.56 -25.39 -12.71
CA HIS A 75 -12.31 -26.07 -12.97
C HIS A 75 -11.24 -25.51 -12.04
N ARG A 76 -10.33 -26.37 -11.54
CA ARG A 76 -9.16 -25.90 -10.80
C ARG A 76 -8.10 -25.46 -11.79
N LEU A 77 -7.93 -24.15 -11.96
CA LEU A 77 -6.95 -23.57 -12.88
C LEU A 77 -5.62 -23.26 -12.19
N THR A 78 -5.65 -23.08 -10.86
CA THR A 78 -4.48 -22.70 -10.07
C THR A 78 -4.02 -23.85 -9.17
N ASP A 79 -2.73 -24.15 -9.23
CA ASP A 79 -2.02 -24.94 -8.24
C ASP A 79 -1.12 -24.02 -7.41
N LEU A 80 -1.54 -23.76 -6.17
CA LEU A 80 -0.73 -23.06 -5.17
C LEU A 80 0.28 -24.09 -4.66
N GLY A 81 1.55 -23.89 -5.00
CA GLY A 81 2.63 -24.83 -4.74
C GLY A 81 2.77 -25.21 -3.26
N SER A 82 3.63 -26.20 -2.98
CA SER A 82 3.62 -26.89 -1.69
C SER A 82 4.11 -26.07 -0.48
N THR A 83 4.86 -25.00 -0.69
CA THR A 83 5.55 -24.26 0.39
C THR A 83 5.56 -22.73 0.16
N PRO A 84 4.49 -22.00 0.54
CA PRO A 84 4.55 -20.55 0.60
C PRO A 84 5.61 -20.11 1.62
N THR A 85 6.22 -18.94 1.41
CA THR A 85 7.16 -18.32 2.33
C THR A 85 6.58 -17.03 2.88
N VAL A 86 6.61 -16.84 4.20
CA VAL A 86 6.25 -15.58 4.85
C VAL A 86 7.44 -15.11 5.68
N LEU A 87 7.88 -13.87 5.42
CA LEU A 87 8.88 -13.19 6.23
C LEU A 87 8.19 -12.02 6.94
N GLU A 88 8.32 -11.93 8.25
CA GLU A 88 7.59 -10.94 9.04
C GLU A 88 8.48 -10.28 10.09
N LEU A 89 8.37 -8.96 10.22
CA LEU A 89 9.00 -8.20 11.29
C LEU A 89 8.20 -8.35 12.58
N ASN A 90 8.88 -8.57 13.70
CA ASN A 90 8.23 -8.69 15.00
C ASN A 90 7.30 -7.49 15.27
N PRO A 91 6.04 -7.71 15.71
CA PRO A 91 5.09 -6.64 15.95
C PRO A 91 5.60 -5.51 16.86
N ARG A 92 6.38 -5.84 17.90
CA ARG A 92 6.98 -4.83 18.80
C ARG A 92 7.99 -3.95 18.08
N GLU A 93 8.77 -4.55 17.18
CA GLU A 93 9.72 -3.82 16.35
C GLU A 93 9.00 -2.93 15.33
N VAL A 94 7.91 -3.42 14.72
CA VAL A 94 7.04 -2.60 13.87
C VAL A 94 6.54 -1.38 14.65
N MET A 95 5.98 -1.58 15.85
CA MET A 95 5.48 -0.49 16.71
C MET A 95 6.61 0.42 17.21
N ARG A 96 7.84 -0.07 17.36
CA ARG A 96 9.01 0.74 17.74
C ARG A 96 9.50 1.63 16.61
N LEU A 97 9.37 1.20 15.35
CA LEU A 97 9.86 1.91 14.16
C LEU A 97 8.83 2.87 13.57
N ALA A 98 7.57 2.42 13.46
CA ALA A 98 6.54 3.08 12.66
C ALA A 98 6.23 4.49 13.16
N GLU A 99 6.37 5.50 12.30
CA GLU A 99 5.96 6.87 12.61
C GLU A 99 4.43 7.00 12.58
N PRO A 100 3.72 6.80 11.46
CA PRO A 100 2.28 6.57 11.51
C PRO A 100 1.99 5.15 11.99
N LEU A 101 0.87 4.96 12.68
CA LEU A 101 0.37 3.61 12.99
C LEU A 101 0.17 2.82 11.68
N PRO A 102 0.66 1.56 11.58
CA PRO A 102 0.33 0.70 10.47
C PRO A 102 -1.16 0.31 10.51
N CYS A 103 -1.63 -0.39 9.46
CA CYS A 103 -3.00 -0.91 9.40
C CYS A 103 -4.09 0.16 9.55
N GLY A 104 -3.96 1.30 8.85
CA GLY A 104 -4.94 2.40 8.91
C GLY A 104 -6.39 1.98 8.65
N HIS A 105 -6.63 0.90 7.90
CA HIS A 105 -7.97 0.35 7.70
C HIS A 105 -8.69 0.01 9.03
N LEU A 106 -7.97 -0.46 10.06
CA LEU A 106 -8.50 -0.73 11.40
C LEU A 106 -8.86 0.55 12.16
N LEU A 107 -8.18 1.65 11.83
CA LEU A 107 -8.35 2.93 12.49
C LEU A 107 -9.53 3.71 11.92
N LEU A 108 -9.96 3.42 10.69
CA LEU A 108 -11.07 4.15 10.07
C LEU A 108 -12.37 4.05 10.89
N PRO A 109 -12.84 2.87 11.34
CA PRO A 109 -14.01 2.77 12.22
C PRO A 109 -13.82 3.54 13.53
N LYS A 110 -12.64 3.44 14.16
CA LYS A 110 -12.33 4.17 15.41
C LYS A 110 -12.33 5.69 15.23
N ILE A 111 -11.89 6.18 14.07
CA ILE A 111 -11.95 7.60 13.73
C ILE A 111 -13.40 8.03 13.52
N GLN A 112 -14.21 7.22 12.83
CA GLN A 112 -15.62 7.52 12.60
C GLN A 112 -16.44 7.53 13.90
N GLU A 113 -16.06 6.71 14.87
CA GLU A 113 -16.69 6.67 16.20
C GLU A 113 -16.26 7.86 17.09
N ALA A 114 -14.97 8.19 17.12
CA ALA A 114 -14.45 9.19 18.05
C ALA A 114 -14.56 10.63 17.56
N PHE A 115 -14.42 10.87 16.25
CA PHE A 115 -14.46 12.22 15.70
C PHE A 115 -15.88 12.66 15.39
N VAL A 116 -16.16 13.95 15.53
CA VAL A 116 -17.44 14.51 15.11
C VAL A 116 -17.74 14.26 13.63
N GLN A 117 -18.96 13.80 13.35
CA GLN A 117 -19.45 13.45 12.03
C GLN A 117 -20.75 14.20 11.68
N GLY A 118 -21.18 14.09 10.42
CA GLY A 118 -22.52 14.51 9.99
C GLY A 118 -22.81 16.00 10.23
N ILE A 119 -23.89 16.29 10.97
CA ILE A 119 -24.36 17.66 11.22
C ILE A 119 -23.34 18.43 12.07
N SER A 120 -22.81 17.82 13.13
CA SER A 120 -21.84 18.48 14.02
C SER A 120 -20.54 18.84 13.29
N LEU A 121 -20.10 18.01 12.34
CA LEU A 121 -18.95 18.34 11.49
C LEU A 121 -19.26 19.51 10.55
N LYS A 122 -20.46 19.54 9.95
CA LYS A 122 -20.90 20.67 9.08
C LYS A 122 -20.99 21.97 9.86
N GLU A 123 -21.52 21.95 11.07
CA GLU A 123 -21.58 23.12 11.97
C GLU A 123 -20.18 23.65 12.29
N LEU A 124 -19.22 22.76 12.52
CA LEU A 124 -17.82 23.12 12.78
C LEU A 124 -17.15 23.74 11.56
N LEU A 125 -17.46 23.25 10.35
CA LEU A 125 -16.88 23.75 9.10
C LEU A 125 -17.55 25.03 8.58
N ALA A 126 -18.79 25.34 8.98
CA ALA A 126 -19.55 26.46 8.45
C ALA A 126 -18.90 27.84 8.67
N PRO A 127 -18.37 28.18 9.87
CA PRO A 127 -17.64 29.44 10.07
C PRO A 127 -16.40 29.53 9.19
N PHE A 128 -15.65 28.44 9.07
CA PHE A 128 -14.46 28.35 8.24
C PHE A 128 -14.80 28.53 6.74
N GLU A 129 -15.89 27.94 6.28
CA GLU A 129 -16.38 28.13 4.92
C GLU A 129 -16.80 29.58 4.64
N ALA A 130 -17.56 30.19 5.58
CA ALA A 130 -18.03 31.55 5.46
C ALA A 130 -16.87 32.56 5.42
N GLU A 131 -15.89 32.41 6.31
CA GLU A 131 -14.67 33.22 6.35
C GLU A 131 -13.90 33.11 5.03
N THR A 132 -13.68 31.88 4.55
CA THR A 132 -12.94 31.63 3.30
C THR A 132 -13.67 32.23 2.09
N ARG A 133 -14.99 32.08 1.98
CA ARG A 133 -15.79 32.72 0.92
C ARG A 133 -15.72 34.24 0.98
N SER A 134 -15.81 34.81 2.18
CA SER A 134 -15.68 36.26 2.39
C SER A 134 -14.31 36.78 1.93
N ALA A 135 -13.24 36.05 2.25
CA ALA A 135 -11.88 36.38 1.82
C ALA A 135 -11.72 36.33 0.29
N ILE A 136 -12.26 35.30 -0.38
CA ILE A 136 -12.25 35.18 -1.85
C ILE A 136 -12.99 36.35 -2.50
N ASN A 137 -14.16 36.71 -1.96
CA ASN A 137 -14.94 37.83 -2.45
C ASN A 137 -14.19 39.16 -2.28
N SER A 138 -13.60 39.39 -1.10
CA SER A 138 -12.83 40.59 -0.79
C SER A 138 -11.63 40.77 -1.74
N LEU A 139 -10.91 39.69 -2.02
CA LEU A 139 -9.80 39.72 -2.98
C LEU A 139 -10.29 40.00 -4.41
N SER A 140 -11.43 39.42 -4.80
CA SER A 140 -12.04 39.67 -6.11
C SER A 140 -12.47 41.14 -6.27
N PHE A 141 -13.02 41.75 -5.22
CA PHE A 141 -13.32 43.19 -5.22
C PHE A 141 -12.05 44.05 -5.31
N LEU A 142 -11.00 43.70 -4.57
CA LEU A 142 -9.72 44.40 -4.63
C LEU A 142 -9.12 44.37 -6.04
N ARG A 143 -9.16 43.22 -6.72
CA ARG A 143 -8.74 43.07 -8.13
C ARG A 143 -9.49 44.00 -9.06
N LEU A 144 -10.81 44.06 -8.93
CA LEU A 144 -11.65 44.94 -9.75
C LEU A 144 -11.33 46.41 -9.50
N ALA A 145 -11.12 46.81 -8.24
CA ALA A 145 -10.73 48.17 -7.89
C ALA A 145 -9.36 48.56 -8.46
N LEU A 146 -8.36 47.67 -8.36
CA LEU A 146 -7.02 47.90 -8.92
C LEU A 146 -7.03 48.01 -10.45
N ARG A 147 -7.81 47.18 -11.16
CA ARG A 147 -7.99 47.29 -12.62
C ARG A 147 -8.63 48.62 -13.02
N LYS A 148 -9.67 49.05 -12.30
CA LYS A 148 -10.32 50.36 -12.54
C LYS A 148 -9.35 51.53 -12.32
N ARG A 149 -8.46 51.43 -11.32
CA ARG A 149 -7.45 52.46 -11.04
C ARG A 149 -6.33 52.50 -12.09
N GLY A 150 -5.90 51.34 -12.59
CA GLY A 150 -4.91 51.23 -13.67
C GLY A 150 -5.43 51.66 -15.05
N GLY A 151 -6.73 51.50 -15.31
CA GLY A 151 -7.36 51.89 -16.59
C GLY A 151 -7.58 53.40 -16.78
N ASN A 152 -7.54 54.19 -15.70
CA ASN A 152 -7.80 55.64 -15.76
C ASN A 152 -6.52 56.49 -15.90
N GLY A 153 -5.33 55.88 -15.96
CA GLY A 153 -4.03 56.57 -16.00
C GLY A 153 -3.41 56.79 -17.38
N THR A 154 -3.99 56.26 -18.46
CA THR A 154 -3.38 56.29 -19.81
C THR A 154 -4.33 56.85 -20.86
N ARG A 155 -4.84 58.05 -20.62
CA ARG A 155 -5.43 58.89 -21.68
C ARG A 155 -4.75 60.26 -21.69
N SER A 156 -3.51 60.29 -22.15
CA SER A 156 -2.96 61.43 -22.90
C SER A 156 -1.73 61.01 -23.68
N ALA A 157 -1.65 61.49 -24.93
CA ALA A 157 -0.56 61.43 -25.91
C ALA A 157 -0.47 60.20 -26.85
N THR A 158 -1.14 60.37 -28.01
CA THR A 158 -0.65 60.12 -29.39
C THR A 158 -0.37 58.71 -29.90
N GLY A 159 -1.29 58.21 -30.73
CA GLY A 159 -1.05 57.70 -32.09
C GLY A 159 -0.32 56.36 -32.28
N ASP A 160 -1.07 55.27 -32.45
CA ASP A 160 -1.09 54.46 -33.69
C ASP A 160 -2.00 53.22 -33.53
N PRO A 161 -2.74 52.79 -34.58
CA PRO A 161 -3.64 51.63 -34.50
C PRO A 161 -3.04 50.40 -35.18
N ALA A 162 -2.36 49.54 -34.43
CA ALA A 162 -2.12 48.15 -34.86
C ALA A 162 -1.62 47.28 -33.71
N CYS A 163 -2.49 46.49 -33.08
CA CYS A 163 -2.21 45.08 -32.73
C CYS A 163 -3.43 44.44 -32.05
N THR A 164 -4.15 43.67 -32.87
CA THR A 164 -4.57 42.29 -32.62
C THR A 164 -5.16 41.94 -31.25
N SER A 165 -6.45 41.64 -31.30
CA SER A 165 -7.26 40.99 -30.28
C SER A 165 -6.63 39.70 -29.75
N LEU A 166 -6.31 39.67 -28.45
CA LEU A 166 -6.23 38.42 -27.70
C LEU A 166 -7.47 38.34 -26.79
N ARG A 167 -8.53 37.68 -27.30
CA ARG A 167 -9.66 37.28 -26.48
C ARG A 167 -9.18 36.22 -25.48
N VAL A 168 -9.00 36.62 -24.23
CA VAL A 168 -8.94 35.66 -23.11
C VAL A 168 -10.36 35.19 -22.87
N ARG A 169 -10.65 33.98 -23.36
CA ARG A 169 -11.89 33.24 -23.09
C ARG A 169 -11.93 32.94 -21.60
N GLU A 170 -12.96 33.42 -20.91
CA GLU A 170 -13.29 32.98 -19.55
C GLU A 170 -13.49 31.45 -19.57
N PRO A 171 -12.88 30.67 -18.66
CA PRO A 171 -13.20 29.27 -18.55
C PRO A 171 -14.62 29.15 -17.98
N SER A 172 -15.48 28.44 -18.72
CA SER A 172 -16.83 28.09 -18.30
C SER A 172 -16.82 27.24 -17.04
N ALA A 173 -17.86 27.41 -16.21
CA ALA A 173 -18.01 26.79 -14.89
C ALA A 173 -18.32 25.28 -14.89
N ASP A 174 -18.20 24.61 -16.03
CA ASP A 174 -18.49 23.18 -16.18
C ASP A 174 -17.27 22.47 -16.76
N ASP A 175 -16.28 22.20 -15.91
CA ASP A 175 -15.31 21.10 -16.03
C ASP A 175 -14.54 21.03 -14.71
N VAL A 176 -15.20 20.49 -13.69
CA VAL A 176 -14.52 20.01 -12.49
C VAL A 176 -14.12 18.57 -12.76
N ASP A 177 -13.03 18.41 -13.52
CA ASP A 177 -12.31 17.15 -13.58
C ASP A 177 -11.60 16.97 -12.23
N THR A 178 -12.30 16.31 -11.31
CA THR A 178 -11.71 15.67 -10.14
C THR A 178 -10.83 14.50 -10.60
N ASP A 179 -9.62 14.78 -11.06
CA ASP A 179 -8.45 13.89 -10.99
C ASP A 179 -7.26 14.56 -11.71
N ALA A 180 -6.65 15.55 -11.05
CA ALA A 180 -5.30 15.97 -11.38
C ALA A 180 -4.34 15.43 -10.32
N ASP A 181 -3.91 14.19 -10.53
CA ASP A 181 -2.66 13.66 -9.98
C ASP A 181 -1.53 14.59 -10.40
N LEU A 182 -0.96 15.33 -9.44
CA LEU A 182 0.26 16.10 -9.64
C LEU A 182 1.23 15.83 -8.50
N GLU A 183 2.38 15.29 -8.91
CA GLU A 183 3.58 15.13 -8.10
C GLU A 183 4.05 16.50 -7.61
N ILE A 184 3.93 16.72 -6.30
CA ILE A 184 4.57 17.85 -5.62
C ILE A 184 5.93 17.33 -5.16
N GLU A 185 6.96 17.61 -5.95
CA GLU A 185 8.34 17.55 -5.48
C GLU A 185 8.52 18.50 -4.29
N ALA A 186 9.22 17.98 -3.29
CA ALA A 186 9.53 18.65 -2.04
C ALA A 186 10.49 19.82 -2.28
N ASN A 187 9.96 21.02 -2.50
CA ASN A 187 10.73 22.24 -2.32
C ASN A 187 10.56 22.76 -0.88
N ALA A 188 11.67 22.70 -0.14
CA ALA A 188 11.86 23.35 1.13
C ALA A 188 11.72 24.87 0.96
N PHE A 189 10.70 25.45 1.58
CA PHE A 189 10.60 26.90 1.76
C PHE A 189 11.17 27.29 3.13
N PRO A 190 11.92 28.40 3.23
CA PRO A 190 12.39 28.91 4.51
C PRO A 190 11.22 29.50 5.31
N GLY A 191 11.25 29.30 6.63
CA GLY A 191 10.24 29.79 7.54
C GLY A 191 10.16 31.31 7.56
N MET A 192 8.94 31.84 7.44
CA MET A 192 8.60 33.20 7.85
C MET A 192 7.81 33.09 9.16
N GLU A 193 8.31 33.78 10.18
CA GLU A 193 7.68 33.91 11.49
C GLU A 193 6.36 34.69 11.39
N GLY A 194 5.45 34.37 12.30
CA GLY A 194 4.03 34.73 12.20
C GLY A 194 3.68 36.13 12.66
N GLU A 195 2.47 36.54 12.28
CA GLU A 195 1.61 37.43 13.06
C GLU A 195 0.15 37.22 12.59
N GLY A 196 -0.77 37.18 13.56
CA GLY A 196 -2.20 37.07 13.32
C GLY A 196 -2.78 38.34 12.69
N ALA A 197 -3.91 38.14 12.03
CA ALA A 197 -4.61 39.07 11.13
C ALA A 197 -3.91 39.23 9.76
N VAL A 198 -4.64 38.90 8.70
CA VAL A 198 -4.23 39.15 7.31
C VAL A 198 -4.25 40.66 7.06
N TRP A 199 -3.25 41.36 7.56
CA TRP A 199 -2.86 42.67 7.07
C TRP A 199 -1.93 42.41 5.91
N ILE A 200 -2.46 42.41 4.69
CA ILE A 200 -1.65 42.43 3.47
C ILE A 200 -0.92 43.78 3.48
N PRO A 201 0.41 43.83 3.69
CA PRO A 201 1.13 45.09 3.55
C PRO A 201 0.97 45.54 2.10
N VAL A 202 0.56 46.79 1.90
CA VAL A 202 0.44 47.44 0.58
C VAL A 202 1.85 47.74 0.06
N ALA A 203 2.63 46.70 -0.17
CA ALA A 203 3.91 46.73 -0.84
C ALA A 203 3.82 45.71 -1.97
N TYR A 204 3.56 46.22 -3.18
CA TYR A 204 3.58 45.53 -4.48
C TYR A 204 3.49 43.99 -4.38
N SER A 205 2.29 43.45 -4.14
CA SER A 205 2.11 42.02 -4.29
C SER A 205 2.37 41.68 -5.76
N SER A 206 3.39 40.85 -6.00
CA SER A 206 3.60 40.31 -7.35
C SER A 206 2.32 39.57 -7.76
N ALA A 207 2.00 39.57 -9.05
CA ALA A 207 0.87 38.80 -9.57
C ALA A 207 0.94 37.31 -9.16
N GLU A 208 2.13 36.81 -8.82
CA GLU A 208 2.37 35.47 -8.29
C GLU A 208 1.92 35.31 -6.84
N ALA A 209 2.24 36.25 -5.95
CA ALA A 209 1.78 36.21 -4.55
C ALA A 209 0.24 36.21 -4.46
N GLU A 210 -0.41 36.98 -5.32
CA GLU A 210 -1.87 37.00 -5.41
C GLU A 210 -2.44 35.68 -5.96
N LYS A 211 -1.85 35.11 -7.00
CA LYS A 211 -2.24 33.78 -7.52
C LYS A 211 -2.11 32.71 -6.43
N LEU A 212 -1.05 32.75 -5.64
CA LEU A 212 -0.84 31.83 -4.52
C LEU A 212 -1.89 32.03 -3.42
N ALA A 213 -2.20 33.27 -3.04
CA ALA A 213 -3.24 33.57 -2.05
C ALA A 213 -4.63 33.09 -2.51
N VAL A 214 -4.98 33.30 -3.78
CA VAL A 214 -6.23 32.77 -4.35
C VAL A 214 -6.25 31.26 -4.30
N ARG A 215 -5.17 30.60 -4.72
CA ARG A 215 -5.06 29.15 -4.72
C ARG A 215 -5.23 28.59 -3.31
N GLU A 216 -4.59 29.20 -2.32
CA GLU A 216 -4.71 28.81 -0.92
C GLU A 216 -6.15 28.94 -0.41
N LEU A 217 -6.83 30.05 -0.71
CA LEU A 217 -8.25 30.22 -0.35
C LEU A 217 -9.16 29.18 -1.03
N HIS A 218 -8.88 28.80 -2.28
CA HIS A 218 -9.64 27.73 -2.94
C HIS A 218 -9.36 26.36 -2.31
N ILE A 219 -8.13 26.09 -1.88
CA ILE A 219 -7.79 24.87 -1.14
C ILE A 219 -8.56 24.83 0.19
N GLN A 220 -8.59 25.94 0.93
CA GLN A 220 -9.36 26.07 2.18
C GLN A 220 -10.85 25.83 1.94
N LEU A 221 -11.41 26.43 0.89
CA LEU A 221 -12.82 26.23 0.53
C LEU A 221 -13.11 24.78 0.16
N GLY A 222 -12.20 24.14 -0.56
CA GLY A 222 -12.29 22.71 -0.89
C GLY A 222 -12.28 21.83 0.37
N ILE A 223 -11.43 22.16 1.35
CA ILE A 223 -11.43 21.47 2.64
C ILE A 223 -12.76 21.67 3.35
N ALA A 224 -13.25 22.90 3.48
CA ALA A 224 -14.52 23.18 4.15
C ALA A 224 -15.70 22.39 3.57
N ARG A 225 -15.70 22.15 2.25
CA ARG A 225 -16.79 21.45 1.55
C ARG A 225 -16.67 19.93 1.55
N PHE A 226 -15.45 19.41 1.44
CA PHE A 226 -15.22 18.00 1.18
C PHE A 226 -14.53 17.26 2.34
N PHE A 227 -14.22 17.94 3.45
CA PHE A 227 -13.61 17.32 4.61
C PHE A 227 -14.53 16.30 5.28
N LYS A 228 -14.03 15.07 5.45
CA LYS A 228 -14.77 13.96 6.10
C LYS A 228 -14.17 13.56 7.45
N GLY A 229 -12.94 13.96 7.75
CA GLY A 229 -12.25 13.58 8.98
C GLY A 229 -10.76 13.39 8.79
N LEU A 230 -10.12 12.81 9.82
CA LEU A 230 -8.70 12.50 9.78
C LEU A 230 -8.42 11.29 8.89
N ASP A 231 -7.28 11.36 8.21
CA ASP A 231 -6.78 10.23 7.44
C ASP A 231 -6.30 9.09 8.35
N PRO A 232 -6.88 7.87 8.23
CA PRO A 232 -6.46 6.73 9.02
C PRO A 232 -4.98 6.35 8.87
N PHE A 233 -4.36 6.65 7.73
CA PHE A 233 -2.95 6.33 7.47
C PHE A 233 -1.98 7.42 7.95
N GLY A 234 -2.51 8.47 8.59
CA GLY A 234 -1.75 9.59 9.13
C GLY A 234 -1.87 9.75 10.66
N ILE A 235 -2.35 8.73 11.37
CA ILE A 235 -2.46 8.75 12.84
C ILE A 235 -1.08 8.52 13.46
N PRO A 236 -0.60 9.39 14.37
CA PRO A 236 0.72 9.27 14.98
C PRO A 236 0.81 8.04 15.89
N ASN A 237 1.96 7.36 15.85
CA ASN A 237 2.29 6.31 16.80
C ASN A 237 2.87 6.90 18.10
N ILE A 238 2.17 6.68 19.22
CA ILE A 238 2.57 7.21 20.53
C ILE A 238 3.91 6.65 21.04
N HIS A 239 4.43 5.56 20.48
CA HIS A 239 5.76 5.05 20.82
C HIS A 239 6.90 5.84 20.16
N ARG A 240 6.60 6.65 19.15
CA ARG A 240 7.57 7.49 18.43
C ARG A 240 7.46 8.97 18.79
N PHE A 241 6.24 9.44 19.01
CA PHE A 241 5.98 10.85 19.27
C PHE A 241 5.94 11.14 20.76
N ASP A 242 6.36 12.35 21.10
CA ASP A 242 6.42 12.78 22.49
C ASP A 242 5.00 13.09 22.98
N ARG A 243 4.65 12.59 24.16
CA ARG A 243 3.33 12.77 24.76
C ARG A 243 3.00 14.25 24.92
N GLN A 244 3.94 15.04 25.44
CA GLN A 244 3.73 16.45 25.68
C GLN A 244 3.47 17.19 24.36
N ALA A 245 4.22 16.89 23.29
CA ALA A 245 3.95 17.44 21.97
C ALA A 245 2.52 17.11 21.48
N LEU A 246 2.06 15.87 21.63
CA LEU A 246 0.71 15.48 21.22
C LEU A 246 -0.40 16.15 22.04
N GLU A 247 -0.18 16.36 23.34
CA GLU A 247 -1.09 17.10 24.22
C GLU A 247 -1.09 18.60 23.91
N LEU A 248 0.06 19.18 23.55
CA LEU A 248 0.16 20.58 23.14
C LEU A 248 -0.57 20.87 21.81
N LEU A 249 -0.63 19.91 20.88
CA LEU A 249 -1.49 20.03 19.69
C LEU A 249 -2.98 20.20 20.04
N TYR A 250 -3.41 19.64 21.18
CA TYR A 250 -4.76 19.81 21.69
C TYR A 250 -4.87 21.14 22.47
N ALA A 251 -4.00 21.36 23.45
CA ALA A 251 -4.20 22.38 24.50
C ALA A 251 -3.61 23.76 24.18
N ALA A 252 -2.50 23.83 23.45
CA ALA A 252 -1.80 25.10 23.24
C ALA A 252 -2.53 25.98 22.22
N PRO A 253 -2.60 27.31 22.40
CA PRO A 253 -3.18 28.21 21.40
C PRO A 253 -2.45 28.04 20.05
N VAL A 254 -3.20 28.01 18.94
CA VAL A 254 -2.63 27.75 17.59
C VAL A 254 -1.49 28.69 17.18
N ASP A 255 -1.53 29.94 17.65
CA ASP A 255 -0.55 30.98 17.34
C ASP A 255 0.63 30.98 18.34
N SER A 256 0.60 30.09 19.35
CA SER A 256 1.67 29.98 20.35
C SER A 256 2.89 29.23 19.82
N ARG A 257 4.05 29.55 20.39
CA ARG A 257 5.29 28.83 20.11
C ARG A 257 5.18 27.33 20.40
N ASP A 258 4.49 26.97 21.48
CA ASP A 258 4.35 25.58 21.91
C ASP A 258 3.56 24.76 20.89
N PHE A 259 2.47 25.31 20.34
CA PHE A 259 1.72 24.66 19.26
C PHE A 259 2.58 24.49 17.99
N VAL A 260 3.35 25.52 17.63
CA VAL A 260 4.22 25.48 16.44
C VAL A 260 5.30 24.41 16.58
N GLU A 261 5.95 24.29 17.75
CA GLU A 261 6.93 23.23 18.00
C GLU A 261 6.28 21.83 18.03
N ALA A 262 5.10 21.69 18.63
CA ALA A 262 4.33 20.45 18.61
C ALA A 262 3.93 20.02 17.18
N SER A 263 3.53 20.98 16.34
CA SER A 263 3.20 20.78 14.92
C SER A 263 4.43 20.36 14.11
N LYS A 264 5.60 20.95 14.37
CA LYS A 264 6.87 20.51 13.77
C LYS A 264 7.20 19.06 14.12
N HIS A 265 6.92 18.64 15.35
CA HIS A 265 7.21 17.29 15.83
C HIS A 265 6.53 16.21 14.99
N ILE A 266 5.29 16.45 14.57
CA ILE A 266 4.51 15.52 13.74
C ILE A 266 4.61 15.78 12.23
N CYS A 267 5.34 16.83 11.81
CA CYS A 267 5.38 17.26 10.41
C CYS A 267 5.91 16.17 9.46
N GLY A 268 6.75 15.26 9.95
CA GLY A 268 7.27 14.11 9.19
C GLY A 268 6.17 13.20 8.63
N LEU A 269 5.02 13.12 9.30
CA LEU A 269 3.90 12.28 8.88
C LEU A 269 3.31 12.68 7.52
N ARG A 270 3.54 13.92 7.07
CA ARG A 270 3.13 14.40 5.74
C ARG A 270 3.77 13.62 4.59
N ALA A 271 4.90 12.96 4.82
CA ALA A 271 5.55 12.12 3.82
C ALA A 271 4.72 10.87 3.47
N TYR A 272 3.80 10.45 4.34
CA TYR A 272 3.19 9.12 4.29
C TYR A 272 1.75 9.09 3.82
N SER A 273 1.08 10.23 3.86
CA SER A 273 -0.25 10.37 3.28
C SER A 273 -0.49 11.77 2.74
N LYS A 274 -1.18 11.80 1.60
CA LYS A 274 -1.70 13.03 0.97
C LYS A 274 -3.16 13.31 1.34
N GLY A 275 -3.81 12.38 2.06
CA GLY A 275 -5.26 12.38 2.22
C GLY A 275 -5.97 11.93 0.94
N ARG A 276 -7.06 11.18 1.08
CA ARG A 276 -7.90 10.75 -0.06
C ARG A 276 -9.38 10.88 0.30
N GLN A 277 -10.22 11.07 -0.72
CA GLN A 277 -11.69 11.04 -0.61
C GLN A 277 -12.29 11.97 0.47
N GLY A 278 -11.61 13.07 0.79
CA GLY A 278 -12.05 14.03 1.82
C GLY A 278 -11.40 13.84 3.20
N TYR A 279 -10.66 12.77 3.44
CA TYR A 279 -9.88 12.61 4.66
C TYR A 279 -8.55 13.37 4.55
N LYS A 280 -8.13 14.05 5.62
CA LYS A 280 -6.87 14.81 5.65
C LYS A 280 -5.93 14.33 6.74
N PRO A 281 -4.61 14.21 6.46
CA PRO A 281 -3.63 13.83 7.46
C PRO A 281 -3.56 14.86 8.59
N LEU A 282 -3.42 14.39 9.83
CA LEU A 282 -3.33 15.23 11.02
C LEU A 282 -2.19 16.26 10.88
N ALA A 283 -1.02 15.82 10.43
CA ALA A 283 0.12 16.72 10.21
C ALA A 283 -0.14 17.78 9.13
N SER A 284 -0.96 17.48 8.11
CA SER A 284 -1.35 18.49 7.12
C SER A 284 -2.25 19.55 7.73
N LEU A 285 -3.23 19.14 8.54
CA LEU A 285 -4.12 20.08 9.23
C LEU A 285 -3.37 20.92 10.27
N SER A 286 -2.45 20.32 11.03
CA SER A 286 -1.65 21.04 12.03
C SER A 286 -0.76 22.15 11.43
N ARG A 287 -0.37 22.00 10.16
CA ARG A 287 0.49 22.97 9.46
C ARG A 287 -0.32 24.02 8.71
N HIS A 288 -1.37 23.61 8.00
CA HIS A 288 -2.07 24.48 7.06
C HIS A 288 -3.38 25.03 7.62
N HIS A 289 -4.05 24.29 8.51
CA HIS A 289 -5.35 24.67 9.09
C HIS A 289 -5.39 24.37 10.61
N PRO A 290 -4.48 24.96 11.40
CA PRO A 290 -4.32 24.61 12.82
C PRO A 290 -5.57 24.93 13.65
N ARG A 291 -6.31 26.00 13.31
CA ARG A 291 -7.59 26.36 13.95
C ARG A 291 -8.66 25.30 13.71
N LEU A 292 -8.74 24.77 12.48
CA LEU A 292 -9.66 23.70 12.14
C LEU A 292 -9.30 22.41 12.89
N LEU A 293 -8.00 22.06 12.95
CA LEU A 293 -7.54 20.90 13.71
C LEU A 293 -7.92 21.02 15.20
N GLN A 294 -7.61 22.15 15.83
CA GLN A 294 -7.88 22.33 17.25
C GLN A 294 -9.38 22.31 17.55
N ALA A 295 -10.20 22.98 16.73
CA ALA A 295 -11.65 22.92 16.86
C ALA A 295 -12.18 21.48 16.73
N LEU A 296 -11.66 20.72 15.75
CA LEU A 296 -12.03 19.32 15.55
C LEU A 296 -11.67 18.47 16.77
N LEU A 297 -10.48 18.64 17.33
CA LEU A 297 -10.02 17.93 18.52
C LEU A 297 -10.86 18.27 19.75
N HIS A 298 -11.09 19.57 20.02
CA HIS A 298 -11.90 20.01 21.18
C HIS A 298 -13.36 19.58 21.09
N ARG A 299 -13.90 19.47 19.87
CA ARG A 299 -15.28 19.01 19.67
C ARG A 299 -15.41 17.48 19.84
N SER A 300 -14.34 16.75 19.54
CA SER A 300 -14.31 15.28 19.54
C SER A 300 -13.84 14.69 20.87
N PHE A 301 -13.00 15.40 21.63
CA PHE A 301 -12.42 14.94 22.89
C PHE A 301 -12.55 16.01 23.98
N GLU A 302 -12.94 15.59 25.18
CA GLU A 302 -13.19 16.47 26.33
C GLU A 302 -11.92 17.11 26.90
N SER A 303 -10.78 16.45 26.74
CA SER A 303 -9.48 16.89 27.27
C SER A 303 -8.29 16.34 26.46
N ALA A 304 -7.12 16.93 26.67
CA ALA A 304 -5.86 16.44 26.10
C ALA A 304 -5.55 14.99 26.52
N ASP A 305 -5.88 14.62 27.76
CA ASP A 305 -5.72 13.25 28.26
C ASP A 305 -6.62 12.26 27.52
N THR A 306 -7.89 12.63 27.26
CA THR A 306 -8.81 11.76 26.49
C THR A 306 -8.37 11.60 25.04
N TRP A 307 -7.82 12.64 24.43
CA TRP A 307 -7.20 12.57 23.10
C TRP A 307 -6.00 11.62 23.09
N TYR A 308 -5.08 11.77 24.05
CA TYR A 308 -3.91 10.89 24.14
C TYR A 308 -4.30 9.44 24.45
N LYS A 309 -5.29 9.22 25.31
CA LYS A 309 -5.82 7.89 25.60
C LYS A 309 -6.39 7.23 24.34
N TRP A 310 -7.16 7.97 23.53
CA TRP A 310 -7.66 7.45 22.26
C TRP A 310 -6.52 7.05 21.32
N LEU A 311 -5.44 7.84 21.22
CA LEU A 311 -4.26 7.46 20.45
C LEU A 311 -3.59 6.18 20.98
N ALA A 312 -3.53 6.01 22.31
CA ALA A 312 -3.02 4.80 22.93
C ALA A 312 -3.90 3.57 22.63
N ASP A 313 -5.21 3.73 22.67
CA ASP A 313 -6.17 2.68 22.32
C ASP A 313 -6.06 2.29 20.83
N CYS A 314 -5.79 3.26 19.94
CA CYS A 314 -5.47 2.99 18.55
C CYS A 314 -4.16 2.20 18.39
N ALA A 315 -3.10 2.57 19.12
CA ALA A 315 -1.82 1.86 19.08
C ALA A 315 -1.95 0.41 19.58
N ALA A 316 -2.64 0.21 20.70
CA ALA A 316 -2.90 -1.12 21.26
C ALA A 316 -3.70 -1.99 20.29
N CYS A 317 -4.76 -1.45 19.69
CA CYS A 317 -5.57 -2.16 18.70
C CYS A 317 -4.76 -2.63 17.48
N VAL A 318 -3.84 -1.79 16.99
CA VAL A 318 -2.96 -2.14 15.87
C VAL A 318 -1.93 -3.18 16.29
N GLU A 319 -1.33 -3.06 17.48
CA GLU A 319 -0.37 -4.04 17.99
C GLU A 319 -1.01 -5.41 18.19
N GLU A 320 -2.22 -5.48 18.77
CA GLU A 320 -2.98 -6.72 18.94
C GLU A 320 -3.28 -7.38 17.59
N ASP A 321 -3.65 -6.59 16.58
CA ASP A 321 -3.92 -7.06 15.23
C ASP A 321 -2.68 -7.67 14.56
N LEU A 322 -1.55 -6.95 14.64
CA LEU A 322 -0.26 -7.45 14.15
C LEU A 322 0.14 -8.76 14.85
N ILE A 323 -0.04 -8.85 16.17
CA ILE A 323 0.23 -10.09 16.92
C ILE A 323 -0.70 -11.21 16.47
N ARG A 324 -2.00 -10.93 16.25
CA ARG A 324 -2.99 -11.90 15.79
C ARG A 324 -2.61 -12.47 14.42
N VAL A 325 -2.34 -11.62 13.44
CA VAL A 325 -1.92 -12.03 12.08
C VAL A 325 -0.62 -12.85 12.14
N ARG A 326 0.37 -12.37 12.88
CA ARG A 326 1.65 -13.08 13.08
C ARG A 326 1.48 -14.45 13.76
N ASN A 327 0.58 -14.58 14.75
CA ASN A 327 0.23 -15.88 15.35
C ASN A 327 -0.37 -16.81 14.31
N ALA A 328 -1.27 -16.30 13.50
CA ALA A 328 -1.99 -17.08 12.53
C ALA A 328 -1.10 -17.55 11.36
N HIS A 329 -0.11 -16.75 10.96
CA HIS A 329 0.98 -17.19 10.07
C HIS A 329 1.85 -18.26 10.71
N ARG A 330 2.36 -18.03 11.93
CA ARG A 330 3.23 -18.98 12.63
C ARG A 330 2.58 -20.35 12.83
N ASP A 331 1.31 -20.34 13.21
CA ASP A 331 0.55 -21.55 13.55
C ASP A 331 -0.06 -22.21 12.29
N GLY A 332 0.10 -21.58 11.11
CA GLY A 332 -0.37 -22.10 9.83
C GLY A 332 -1.89 -22.15 9.68
N THR A 333 -2.64 -21.43 10.52
CA THR A 333 -4.11 -21.49 10.56
C THR A 333 -4.73 -20.96 9.27
N HIS A 334 -4.13 -19.93 8.66
CA HIS A 334 -4.59 -19.37 7.38
C HIS A 334 -4.40 -20.32 6.19
N VAL A 335 -3.35 -21.15 6.19
CA VAL A 335 -3.09 -22.10 5.09
C VAL A 335 -4.09 -23.26 5.09
N ASN A 336 -4.57 -23.64 6.28
CA ASN A 336 -5.43 -24.80 6.46
C ASN A 336 -6.93 -24.49 6.31
N ALA A 337 -7.35 -23.25 6.57
CA ALA A 337 -8.75 -22.83 6.49
C ALA A 337 -9.37 -23.04 5.09
N TRP A 338 -8.57 -22.92 4.03
CA TRP A 338 -9.06 -22.98 2.64
C TRP A 338 -8.95 -24.35 1.99
N ARG A 339 -8.09 -25.24 2.49
CA ARG A 339 -7.92 -26.59 1.91
C ARG A 339 -9.02 -27.57 2.33
N SER A 340 -9.89 -27.17 3.26
CA SER A 340 -10.95 -28.03 3.79
C SER A 340 -12.36 -27.56 3.41
N PRO A 341 -12.82 -27.80 2.16
CA PRO A 341 -14.27 -27.89 1.95
C PRO A 341 -14.73 -29.08 1.07
N VAL A 342 -13.86 -30.04 0.70
CA VAL A 342 -14.23 -31.03 -0.35
C VAL A 342 -14.91 -32.32 0.16
N ASN A 343 -14.98 -32.59 1.47
CA ASN A 343 -15.53 -33.88 1.94
C ASN A 343 -16.94 -33.82 2.56
N SER A 344 -17.69 -32.72 2.38
CA SER A 344 -19.04 -32.58 2.95
C SER A 344 -20.13 -32.44 1.88
N THR A 345 -20.25 -33.43 1.00
CA THR A 345 -21.50 -33.64 0.25
C THR A 345 -21.69 -35.12 -0.08
N GLY A 346 -22.55 -35.78 0.70
CA GLY A 346 -23.01 -37.14 0.43
C GLY A 346 -23.34 -37.89 1.71
N GLY A 347 -24.58 -37.73 2.20
CA GLY A 347 -25.10 -38.48 3.33
C GLY A 347 -25.06 -39.98 3.06
N VAL A 348 -24.09 -40.65 3.69
CA VAL A 348 -24.14 -42.06 4.06
C VAL A 348 -23.49 -42.10 5.43
N GLU A 349 -24.26 -42.52 6.45
CA GLU A 349 -23.71 -42.86 7.76
C GLU A 349 -22.65 -43.95 7.58
N MET A 350 -21.39 -43.55 7.45
CA MET A 350 -20.25 -44.46 7.49
C MET A 350 -19.71 -44.48 8.91
N SER A 351 -19.75 -45.68 9.50
CA SER A 351 -19.23 -46.07 10.80
C SER A 351 -17.96 -45.33 11.24
N ALA A 352 -17.98 -44.88 12.50
CA ALA A 352 -16.91 -44.14 13.18
C ALA A 352 -15.55 -44.86 13.17
N ASP A 353 -15.51 -46.18 12.95
CA ASP A 353 -14.28 -46.97 13.00
C ASP A 353 -13.42 -46.89 11.72
N ARG A 354 -13.91 -46.27 10.64
CA ARG A 354 -13.14 -46.15 9.37
C ARG A 354 -12.52 -44.77 9.13
N ILE A 355 -12.80 -43.81 10.01
CA ILE A 355 -12.30 -42.43 9.92
C ILE A 355 -10.85 -42.35 10.43
N GLU A 356 -10.44 -43.20 11.37
CA GLU A 356 -9.04 -43.22 11.84
C GLU A 356 -8.07 -43.80 10.80
N ALA A 357 -8.49 -44.78 9.99
CA ALA A 357 -7.61 -45.40 8.99
C ALA A 357 -7.47 -44.59 7.68
N SER A 358 -8.45 -43.74 7.35
CA SER A 358 -8.44 -42.93 6.13
C SER A 358 -7.88 -41.51 6.35
N SER A 359 -7.77 -41.07 7.60
CA SER A 359 -7.12 -39.80 7.98
C SER A 359 -5.58 -39.90 7.99
N ALA A 360 -5.03 -41.12 7.95
CA ALA A 360 -3.60 -41.39 8.03
C ALA A 360 -2.83 -41.29 6.69
N LEU A 361 -3.51 -41.09 5.54
CA LEU A 361 -2.87 -41.26 4.22
C LEU A 361 -2.90 -40.05 3.26
N LEU A 362 -3.50 -38.91 3.63
CA LEU A 362 -3.50 -37.71 2.77
C LEU A 362 -3.36 -36.37 3.51
N THR A 363 -2.75 -36.32 4.69
CA THR A 363 -2.21 -35.07 5.25
C THR A 363 -0.88 -34.74 4.59
N THR A 364 -0.92 -34.31 3.32
CA THR A 364 0.20 -33.52 2.78
C THR A 364 0.15 -32.16 3.46
N HIS A 365 0.72 -32.10 4.67
CA HIS A 365 0.98 -30.86 5.39
C HIS A 365 1.75 -29.93 4.45
N SER A 366 1.08 -28.91 3.92
CA SER A 366 1.76 -27.83 3.24
C SER A 366 2.49 -27.06 4.32
N PHE A 367 3.81 -27.24 4.37
CA PHE A 367 4.66 -26.52 5.30
C PHE A 367 4.79 -25.08 4.80
N LEU A 368 4.10 -24.16 5.47
CA LEU A 368 4.39 -22.72 5.35
C LEU A 368 5.79 -22.46 5.92
N HIS A 369 6.67 -21.86 5.12
CA HIS A 369 7.96 -21.41 5.60
C HIS A 369 7.80 -20.01 6.22
N PHE A 370 7.48 -19.97 7.51
CA PHE A 370 7.40 -18.74 8.28
C PHE A 370 8.75 -18.40 8.92
N ASN A 371 9.19 -17.15 8.78
CA ASN A 371 10.36 -16.63 9.47
C ASN A 371 10.07 -15.25 10.07
N GLU A 372 10.28 -15.13 11.38
CA GLU A 372 10.14 -13.88 12.12
C GLU A 372 11.51 -13.23 12.30
N SER A 373 11.57 -11.94 12.00
CA SER A 373 12.76 -11.11 12.19
C SER A 373 12.59 -10.20 13.40
N SER A 374 13.60 -10.16 14.27
CA SER A 374 13.57 -9.34 15.48
C SER A 374 13.89 -7.87 15.21
N THR A 375 14.62 -7.60 14.12
CA THR A 375 15.05 -6.27 13.69
C THR A 375 14.80 -6.08 12.19
N MET A 376 14.81 -4.82 11.74
CA MET A 376 14.64 -4.49 10.33
C MET A 376 15.81 -5.02 9.48
N GLU A 377 17.00 -5.12 10.06
CA GLU A 377 18.25 -5.58 9.47
C GLU A 377 18.25 -7.10 9.30
N ASP A 378 17.72 -7.83 10.30
CA ASP A 378 17.47 -9.27 10.18
C ASP A 378 16.51 -9.54 9.01
N LEU A 379 15.40 -8.79 8.93
CA LEU A 379 14.42 -8.94 7.85
C LEU A 379 15.04 -8.61 6.49
N ALA A 380 15.84 -7.53 6.40
CA ALA A 380 16.55 -7.19 5.18
C ALA A 380 17.51 -8.30 4.73
N THR A 381 18.20 -8.93 5.68
CA THR A 381 19.11 -10.05 5.42
C THR A 381 18.35 -11.28 4.94
N GLN A 382 17.24 -11.63 5.60
CA GLN A 382 16.36 -12.73 5.20
C GLN A 382 15.75 -12.51 3.82
N LEU A 383 15.30 -11.29 3.53
CA LEU A 383 14.81 -10.88 2.21
C LEU A 383 15.89 -11.07 1.14
N GLN A 384 17.11 -10.61 1.40
CA GLN A 384 18.23 -10.77 0.47
C GLN A 384 18.56 -12.25 0.22
N LEU A 385 18.56 -13.08 1.27
CA LEU A 385 18.78 -14.52 1.15
C LEU A 385 17.68 -15.21 0.34
N LEU A 386 16.42 -14.84 0.59
CA LEU A 386 15.27 -15.33 -0.17
C LEU A 386 15.40 -14.96 -1.66
N TRP A 387 15.75 -13.70 -1.94
CA TRP A 387 15.90 -13.21 -3.31
C TRP A 387 17.03 -13.94 -4.04
N ARG A 388 18.19 -14.12 -3.40
CA ARG A 388 19.32 -14.88 -3.96
C ARG A 388 18.95 -16.33 -4.27
N ARG A 389 18.16 -17.00 -3.41
CA ARG A 389 17.68 -18.37 -3.68
C ARG A 389 16.79 -18.45 -4.92
N LEU A 390 15.98 -17.43 -5.18
CA LEU A 390 15.17 -17.35 -6.40
C LEU A 390 16.04 -17.24 -7.66
N GLU A 391 17.19 -16.57 -7.56
CA GLU A 391 18.18 -16.44 -8.64
C GLU A 391 18.97 -17.75 -8.86
N GLU A 392 19.52 -18.34 -7.79
CA GLU A 392 20.33 -19.58 -7.85
C GLU A 392 19.54 -20.78 -8.37
N THR A 393 18.25 -20.85 -8.02
CA THR A 393 17.32 -21.85 -8.55
C THR A 393 17.24 -21.81 -10.08
N SER A 394 17.54 -20.67 -10.72
CA SER A 394 17.61 -20.54 -12.18
C SER A 394 18.94 -21.03 -12.77
N GLN A 395 20.02 -21.11 -11.98
CA GLN A 395 21.37 -21.45 -12.44
C GLN A 395 21.73 -22.94 -12.25
N GLY A 396 21.14 -23.61 -11.24
CA GLY A 396 21.46 -24.99 -10.85
C GLY A 396 21.23 -26.08 -11.91
N CYS A 397 20.58 -25.77 -13.05
CA CYS A 397 20.41 -26.72 -14.15
C CYS A 397 21.61 -26.82 -15.10
N HIS A 398 22.65 -25.99 -14.94
CA HIS A 398 23.82 -25.96 -15.83
C HIS A 398 24.98 -26.90 -15.43
N ASN A 399 24.95 -27.52 -14.25
CA ASN A 399 26.09 -28.33 -13.76
C ASN A 399 26.14 -29.77 -14.28
N ASN A 400 25.14 -30.23 -15.03
CA ASN A 400 25.18 -31.54 -15.68
C ASN A 400 25.64 -31.39 -17.14
N GLY A 401 26.94 -31.14 -17.36
CA GLY A 401 27.76 -31.48 -18.55
C GLY A 401 27.28 -31.24 -20.00
N ASN A 402 26.05 -30.84 -20.23
CA ASN A 402 25.44 -30.65 -21.54
C ASN A 402 25.44 -29.16 -21.86
N GLN A 403 26.44 -28.72 -22.63
CA GLN A 403 26.56 -27.34 -23.11
C GLN A 403 25.42 -26.92 -24.06
N ASP A 404 24.58 -27.86 -24.49
CA ASP A 404 23.45 -27.63 -25.41
C ASP A 404 22.08 -27.51 -24.72
N ALA A 405 22.01 -27.54 -23.38
CA ALA A 405 20.74 -27.35 -22.68
C ALA A 405 20.27 -25.89 -22.77
N PRO A 406 19.02 -25.61 -23.20
CA PRO A 406 18.51 -24.25 -23.32
C PRO A 406 18.53 -23.56 -21.96
N PRO A 407 18.86 -22.25 -21.89
CA PRO A 407 18.98 -21.53 -20.63
C PRO A 407 17.67 -21.63 -19.86
N CYS A 408 17.75 -22.13 -18.61
CA CYS A 408 16.61 -22.21 -17.72
C CYS A 408 15.98 -20.84 -17.55
N SER A 409 14.65 -20.81 -17.62
CA SER A 409 13.88 -19.57 -17.52
C SER A 409 13.95 -19.04 -16.08
N ARG A 410 14.43 -17.80 -15.94
CA ARG A 410 14.48 -17.07 -14.66
C ARG A 410 13.12 -17.12 -13.96
N ALA A 411 13.16 -17.24 -12.63
CA ALA A 411 11.96 -17.11 -11.81
C ALA A 411 11.26 -15.77 -12.07
N LYS A 412 9.94 -15.79 -12.18
CA LYS A 412 9.11 -14.59 -12.36
C LYS A 412 8.34 -14.34 -11.07
N VAL A 413 8.46 -13.13 -10.54
CA VAL A 413 7.77 -12.70 -9.33
C VAL A 413 6.70 -11.70 -9.75
N TYR A 414 5.44 -12.07 -9.58
CA TYR A 414 4.29 -11.26 -9.95
C TYR A 414 3.84 -10.44 -8.73
N VAL A 415 3.60 -9.15 -8.95
CA VAL A 415 3.07 -8.20 -7.95
C VAL A 415 1.80 -7.54 -8.49
N TYR A 416 0.92 -7.07 -7.59
CA TYR A 416 -0.30 -6.38 -7.98
C TYR A 416 -0.10 -4.86 -8.00
N GLY A 417 0.36 -4.34 -9.14
CA GLY A 417 0.82 -2.96 -9.25
C GLY A 417 2.33 -2.81 -9.11
N SER A 418 2.85 -1.60 -9.30
CA SER A 418 4.30 -1.33 -9.42
C SER A 418 4.93 -0.66 -8.18
N SER A 419 4.15 -0.43 -7.12
CA SER A 419 4.61 0.26 -5.89
C SER A 419 5.63 -0.53 -5.08
N ASP A 420 5.68 -1.84 -5.27
CA ASP A 420 6.28 -2.77 -4.33
C ASP A 420 7.79 -2.92 -4.56
N ALA A 421 8.22 -2.84 -5.82
CA ALA A 421 9.62 -3.01 -6.20
C ALA A 421 10.57 -1.96 -5.59
N PRO A 422 10.26 -0.65 -5.57
CA PRO A 422 11.10 0.34 -4.88
C PRO A 422 11.22 0.09 -3.38
N VAL A 423 10.15 -0.37 -2.72
CA VAL A 423 10.12 -0.63 -1.28
C VAL A 423 10.95 -1.85 -0.93
N LEU A 424 10.80 -2.92 -1.71
CA LEU A 424 11.61 -4.12 -1.61
C LEU A 424 13.10 -3.79 -1.78
N HIS A 425 13.44 -3.03 -2.84
CA HIS A 425 14.82 -2.60 -3.08
C HIS A 425 15.37 -1.79 -1.90
N ARG A 426 14.60 -0.81 -1.41
CA ARG A 426 15.03 0.03 -0.29
C ARG A 426 15.30 -0.82 0.96
N THR A 427 14.45 -1.81 1.22
CA THR A 427 14.58 -2.68 2.38
C THR A 427 15.80 -3.58 2.27
N MET A 428 16.01 -4.24 1.13
CA MET A 428 17.20 -5.09 0.91
C MET A 428 18.51 -4.30 1.01
N ARG A 429 18.53 -3.00 0.66
CA ARG A 429 19.72 -2.16 0.84
C ARG A 429 20.16 -2.05 2.30
N LEU A 430 19.25 -2.17 3.27
CA LEU A 430 19.59 -2.09 4.70
C LEU A 430 20.52 -3.22 5.15
N ALA A 431 20.46 -4.40 4.52
CA ALA A 431 21.35 -5.52 4.82
C ALA A 431 22.84 -5.20 4.56
N PHE A 432 23.12 -4.26 3.65
CA PHE A 432 24.49 -3.92 3.24
C PHE A 432 25.07 -2.72 3.98
N THR A 433 24.22 -1.84 4.51
CA THR A 433 24.70 -0.62 5.14
C THR A 433 25.33 -0.88 6.50
N GLY A 434 24.98 -1.99 7.19
CA GLY A 434 25.50 -2.37 8.52
C GLY A 434 25.16 -1.37 9.64
N THR A 435 24.76 -0.15 9.27
CA THR A 435 24.18 0.87 10.13
C THR A 435 22.74 0.52 10.37
N SER A 436 22.41 0.31 11.65
CA SER A 436 21.03 0.26 12.06
C SER A 436 20.33 1.54 11.59
N PRO A 437 19.11 1.47 11.00
CA PRO A 437 18.39 2.67 10.66
C PRO A 437 18.23 3.45 11.95
N MET A 438 19.01 4.52 12.10
CA MET A 438 18.91 5.38 13.26
C MET A 438 17.51 5.95 13.25
N CYS A 439 16.65 5.36 14.07
CA CYS A 439 15.47 6.02 14.55
C CYS A 439 15.99 7.19 15.37
N HIS A 440 16.06 8.38 14.77
CA HIS A 440 16.25 9.60 15.53
C HIS A 440 15.06 9.70 16.49
N THR A 441 15.21 9.20 17.72
CA THR A 441 14.55 9.85 18.85
C THR A 441 15.11 11.26 18.86
N PRO A 442 14.28 12.32 18.86
CA PRO A 442 14.79 13.65 19.04
C PRO A 442 15.28 13.79 20.48
N GLU A 443 16.49 13.31 20.77
CA GLU A 443 17.32 13.83 21.86
C GLU A 443 17.83 15.22 21.44
N ARG A 444 16.92 16.19 21.32
CA ARG A 444 17.28 17.62 21.25
C ARG A 444 16.29 18.39 22.12
N GLY A 445 16.67 18.59 23.38
CA GLY A 445 15.86 19.41 24.26
C GLY A 445 16.29 19.55 25.72
N HIS A 446 17.21 18.75 26.27
CA HIS A 446 17.80 19.10 27.57
C HIS A 446 18.89 20.15 27.39
N ARG A 447 18.47 21.41 27.21
CA ARG A 447 19.34 22.53 27.55
C ARG A 447 19.61 22.47 29.05
N ALA A 448 20.85 22.17 29.41
CA ALA A 448 21.40 22.45 30.72
C ALA A 448 21.36 23.98 30.92
N ASP A 449 20.28 24.50 31.48
CA ASP A 449 20.21 25.80 32.20
C ASP A 449 18.82 26.12 32.77
N SER A 450 17.97 25.11 33.05
CA SER A 450 16.75 25.34 33.84
C SER A 450 17.05 25.17 35.33
N ARG A 451 17.30 26.28 36.02
CA ARG A 451 17.23 26.38 37.47
C ARG A 451 15.77 26.36 37.91
N TYR A 452 15.17 25.17 37.95
CA TYR A 452 13.98 24.92 38.75
C TYR A 452 14.23 23.67 39.61
N THR A 453 14.45 23.92 40.89
CA THR A 453 14.46 22.90 41.95
C THR A 453 13.03 22.52 42.29
N GLY A 454 12.63 21.29 41.97
CA GLY A 454 11.38 20.67 42.40
C GLY A 454 11.57 19.16 42.53
N PRO A 455 11.22 18.53 43.67
CA PRO A 455 11.63 17.17 43.99
C PRO A 455 10.61 16.16 43.45
N ASN A 456 11.06 15.29 42.54
CA ASN A 456 10.58 13.91 42.36
C ASN A 456 11.46 13.23 41.30
N ARG A 457 12.70 12.92 41.69
CA ARG A 457 13.54 11.99 40.93
C ARG A 457 13.09 10.56 41.28
N LEU A 458 12.44 9.89 40.34
CA LEU A 458 12.42 8.42 40.31
C LEU A 458 13.65 7.91 39.54
N PRO A 459 14.22 6.76 39.94
CA PRO A 459 15.62 6.45 39.66
C PRO A 459 15.85 5.92 38.24
N ALA A 460 16.77 6.57 37.52
CA ALA A 460 17.37 6.14 36.27
C ALA A 460 18.31 4.92 36.44
N ALA A 461 17.80 3.84 37.04
CA ALA A 461 18.55 2.61 37.30
C ALA A 461 18.10 1.42 36.42
N ALA A 462 16.96 1.49 35.72
CA ALA A 462 16.50 0.41 34.85
C ALA A 462 17.09 0.44 33.41
N ALA A 463 17.53 1.61 32.93
CA ALA A 463 18.05 1.77 31.56
C ALA A 463 19.56 1.47 31.41
N LYS A 464 20.33 1.52 32.50
CA LYS A 464 21.79 1.26 32.46
C LYS A 464 22.18 -0.20 32.70
N ALA A 465 21.27 -1.04 33.21
CA ALA A 465 21.54 -2.46 33.46
C ALA A 465 21.46 -3.33 32.19
N ASN A 466 20.72 -2.89 31.16
CA ASN A 466 20.59 -3.62 29.89
C ASN A 466 21.67 -3.26 28.85
N ALA A 467 22.40 -2.16 29.05
CA ALA A 467 23.45 -1.71 28.12
C ALA A 467 24.84 -2.32 28.39
N THR A 468 25.03 -3.04 29.50
CA THR A 468 26.34 -3.62 29.91
C THR A 468 26.39 -5.14 29.89
N LYS A 469 25.37 -5.82 29.35
CA LYS A 469 25.31 -7.30 29.30
C LYS A 469 25.25 -7.91 27.89
N LEU A 470 25.50 -7.13 26.84
CA LEU A 470 25.49 -7.59 25.43
C LEU A 470 26.85 -7.49 24.72
N THR A 471 27.92 -7.13 25.41
CA THR A 471 29.28 -7.12 24.86
C THR A 471 30.06 -8.34 25.32
N SER A 472 29.76 -9.53 24.78
CA SER A 472 30.75 -10.61 24.62
C SER A 472 30.16 -11.81 23.86
N SER A 473 30.02 -11.66 22.55
CA SER A 473 30.19 -12.78 21.62
C SER A 473 30.29 -12.19 20.21
N HIS A 474 31.50 -12.18 19.67
CA HIS A 474 31.70 -11.95 18.24
C HIS A 474 31.09 -13.12 17.46
N PRO A 475 30.15 -12.91 16.52
CA PRO A 475 30.03 -13.80 15.39
C PRO A 475 30.99 -13.32 14.31
N THR A 476 31.82 -14.25 13.85
CA THR A 476 32.73 -14.17 12.71
C THR A 476 32.14 -13.35 11.55
N SER A 477 32.77 -12.23 11.20
CA SER A 477 32.38 -11.43 10.03
C SER A 477 32.57 -12.25 8.76
N LEU A 478 31.46 -12.70 8.16
CA LEU A 478 31.46 -13.09 6.76
C LEU A 478 31.62 -11.80 5.95
N SER A 479 32.82 -11.60 5.40
CA SER A 479 33.15 -10.51 4.49
C SER A 479 32.22 -10.53 3.27
N LEU A 480 31.10 -9.81 3.34
CA LEU A 480 30.16 -9.57 2.25
C LEU A 480 30.61 -8.36 1.40
N ASN A 481 31.86 -8.36 0.94
CA ASN A 481 32.39 -7.34 0.01
C ASN A 481 32.09 -7.71 -1.45
N GLY A 482 30.83 -8.02 -1.77
CA GLY A 482 30.37 -8.22 -3.14
C GLY A 482 29.69 -6.96 -3.69
N PRO A 483 29.86 -6.60 -4.97
CA PRO A 483 29.06 -5.54 -5.60
C PRO A 483 27.58 -5.90 -5.48
N LEU A 484 26.73 -4.87 -5.32
CA LEU A 484 25.26 -5.01 -5.30
C LEU A 484 24.84 -5.88 -6.49
N LEU A 485 24.41 -7.12 -6.24
CA LEU A 485 23.57 -7.82 -7.21
C LEU A 485 22.29 -7.01 -7.24
N SER A 486 22.09 -6.31 -8.35
CA SER A 486 20.89 -5.53 -8.55
C SER A 486 19.70 -6.48 -8.44
N PRO A 487 18.64 -6.17 -7.67
CA PRO A 487 17.43 -7.00 -7.62
C PRO A 487 16.68 -7.10 -8.96
N ILE A 488 17.28 -6.57 -10.03
CA ILE A 488 16.90 -6.64 -11.45
C ILE A 488 17.12 -8.04 -12.05
N GLU A 489 17.75 -8.99 -11.35
CA GLU A 489 17.97 -10.33 -11.91
C GLU A 489 16.77 -11.29 -11.77
N ALA A 490 16.03 -11.24 -10.66
CA ALA A 490 14.67 -11.80 -10.61
C ALA A 490 13.69 -10.82 -11.23
N VAL A 491 12.93 -11.25 -12.25
CA VAL A 491 12.04 -10.35 -12.99
C VAL A 491 10.78 -10.13 -12.16
N VAL A 492 10.68 -8.98 -11.51
CA VAL A 492 9.43 -8.49 -10.91
C VAL A 492 8.51 -8.01 -12.03
N VAL A 493 7.34 -8.60 -12.13
CA VAL A 493 6.34 -8.34 -13.17
C VAL A 493 5.09 -7.78 -12.51
N ASP A 494 4.70 -6.56 -12.91
CA ASP A 494 3.39 -6.02 -12.55
C ASP A 494 2.31 -6.78 -13.33
N ALA A 495 1.54 -7.61 -12.63
CA ALA A 495 0.49 -8.44 -13.22
C ALA A 495 -0.60 -7.59 -13.88
N THR A 496 -0.88 -6.41 -13.35
CA THR A 496 -1.94 -5.52 -13.85
C THR A 496 -1.60 -4.86 -15.19
N ARG A 497 -0.31 -4.75 -15.49
CA ARG A 497 0.20 -4.21 -16.76
C ARG A 497 0.48 -5.31 -17.80
N HIS A 498 0.30 -6.57 -17.43
CA HIS A 498 0.54 -7.68 -18.35
C HIS A 498 -0.52 -7.70 -19.46
N PRO A 499 -0.18 -7.83 -20.76
CA PRO A 499 -1.16 -7.78 -21.85
C PRO A 499 -2.30 -8.79 -21.71
N LEU A 500 -2.01 -9.97 -21.16
CA LEU A 500 -3.02 -11.01 -20.93
C LEU A 500 -4.02 -10.66 -19.81
N PHE A 501 -3.66 -9.79 -18.87
CA PHE A 501 -4.58 -9.33 -17.82
C PHE A 501 -5.76 -8.57 -18.41
N THR A 502 -5.46 -7.59 -19.28
CA THR A 502 -6.48 -6.83 -20.03
C THR A 502 -7.18 -7.70 -21.07
N ALA A 503 -6.45 -8.58 -21.77
CA ALA A 503 -7.07 -9.47 -22.77
C ALA A 503 -8.05 -10.48 -22.16
N ALA A 504 -7.80 -10.94 -20.94
CA ALA A 504 -8.74 -11.74 -20.16
C ALA A 504 -9.87 -10.89 -19.54
N GLY A 505 -9.89 -9.58 -19.80
CA GLY A 505 -10.92 -8.62 -19.42
C GLY A 505 -10.93 -8.23 -17.95
N PHE A 506 -9.83 -8.44 -17.20
CA PHE A 506 -9.79 -8.03 -15.78
C PHE A 506 -9.81 -6.50 -15.63
N ALA A 507 -9.31 -5.77 -16.61
CA ALA A 507 -9.40 -4.31 -16.67
C ALA A 507 -9.93 -3.85 -18.02
N ALA A 508 -10.64 -2.72 -18.03
CA ALA A 508 -11.04 -2.05 -19.27
C ALA A 508 -9.83 -1.43 -19.99
N SER A 509 -8.81 -1.02 -19.24
CA SER A 509 -7.54 -0.53 -19.78
C SER A 509 -6.37 -0.85 -18.83
N PRO A 510 -5.12 -0.93 -19.33
CA PRO A 510 -3.94 -1.12 -18.48
C PRO A 510 -3.69 0.01 -17.46
N LYS A 511 -4.34 1.16 -17.61
CA LYS A 511 -4.16 2.34 -16.73
C LYS A 511 -5.08 2.33 -15.51
N GLN A 512 -6.15 1.53 -15.54
CA GLN A 512 -7.16 1.49 -14.49
C GLN A 512 -7.39 0.03 -14.09
N PRO A 513 -6.42 -0.58 -13.37
CA PRO A 513 -6.64 -1.91 -12.83
C PRO A 513 -7.75 -1.89 -11.77
N PRO A 514 -8.56 -2.94 -11.67
CA PRO A 514 -9.52 -3.08 -10.59
C PRO A 514 -8.81 -3.23 -9.23
N SER A 515 -9.56 -3.31 -8.14
CA SER A 515 -9.01 -3.80 -6.88
C SER A 515 -8.69 -5.30 -6.98
N LEU A 516 -7.75 -5.79 -6.15
CA LEU A 516 -7.43 -7.22 -6.09
C LEU A 516 -8.69 -8.04 -5.81
N MET A 517 -9.55 -7.59 -4.91
CA MET A 517 -10.81 -8.27 -4.58
C MET A 517 -11.73 -8.41 -5.80
N ALA A 518 -11.95 -7.34 -6.56
CA ALA A 518 -12.78 -7.40 -7.77
C ALA A 518 -12.15 -8.31 -8.85
N ALA A 519 -10.82 -8.36 -8.92
CA ALA A 519 -10.12 -9.32 -9.78
C ALA A 519 -10.33 -10.77 -9.30
N VAL A 520 -10.23 -11.03 -7.99
CA VAL A 520 -10.47 -12.38 -7.41
C VAL A 520 -11.91 -12.83 -7.64
N GLU A 521 -12.89 -11.96 -7.45
CA GLU A 521 -14.30 -12.23 -7.75
C GLU A 521 -14.49 -12.66 -9.21
N LYS A 522 -13.84 -11.97 -10.14
CA LYS A 522 -13.84 -12.38 -11.54
C LYS A 522 -13.18 -13.74 -11.75
N ALA A 523 -12.01 -13.96 -11.14
CA ALA A 523 -11.28 -15.22 -11.25
C ALA A 523 -12.10 -16.40 -10.70
N ALA A 524 -12.87 -16.19 -9.63
CA ALA A 524 -13.76 -17.18 -9.00
C ALA A 524 -14.82 -17.73 -9.96
N GLY A 525 -15.21 -16.98 -10.99
CA GLY A 525 -16.11 -17.46 -12.04
C GLY A 525 -15.52 -18.57 -12.92
N SER A 526 -14.20 -18.83 -12.85
CA SER A 526 -13.49 -19.77 -13.73
C SER A 526 -12.49 -20.69 -13.02
N ASP A 527 -12.02 -20.31 -11.82
CA ASP A 527 -11.07 -21.08 -11.01
C ASP A 527 -11.67 -21.43 -9.64
N ALA A 528 -11.79 -22.72 -9.35
CA ALA A 528 -12.28 -23.21 -8.06
C ALA A 528 -11.41 -22.74 -6.87
N THR A 529 -10.10 -22.54 -7.08
CA THR A 529 -9.20 -22.05 -6.02
C THR A 529 -9.50 -20.59 -5.70
N ALA A 530 -9.72 -19.77 -6.73
CA ALA A 530 -10.15 -18.38 -6.57
C ALA A 530 -11.54 -18.29 -5.91
N ALA A 531 -12.47 -19.19 -6.28
CA ALA A 531 -13.80 -19.26 -5.67
C ALA A 531 -13.75 -19.63 -4.19
N ALA A 532 -12.86 -20.56 -3.82
CA ALA A 532 -12.55 -20.83 -2.44
C ALA A 532 -12.06 -19.53 -1.78
N LEU A 533 -10.95 -18.93 -2.21
CA LEU A 533 -10.40 -17.70 -1.62
C LEU A 533 -11.37 -16.52 -1.53
N PHE A 534 -12.31 -16.40 -2.46
CA PHE A 534 -13.33 -15.36 -2.44
C PHE A 534 -14.39 -15.56 -1.34
N SER A 535 -14.64 -16.80 -0.92
CA SER A 535 -15.71 -17.14 0.03
C SER A 535 -15.43 -16.80 1.50
N ALA A 536 -14.18 -16.57 1.88
CA ALA A 536 -13.80 -16.20 3.26
C ALA A 536 -12.66 -15.14 3.30
N PRO A 537 -12.84 -13.99 2.63
CA PRO A 537 -11.76 -13.04 2.34
C PRO A 537 -11.01 -12.60 3.61
N GLN A 538 -9.69 -12.56 3.52
CA GLN A 538 -8.80 -12.13 4.61
C GLN A 538 -8.09 -10.85 4.19
N TRP A 539 -8.79 -9.73 4.37
CA TRP A 539 -8.28 -8.41 4.03
C TRP A 539 -6.98 -8.12 4.77
N HIS A 540 -5.98 -7.60 4.07
CA HIS A 540 -4.70 -7.14 4.65
C HIS A 540 -3.85 -8.26 5.27
N ASP A 541 -4.12 -9.51 4.87
CA ASP A 541 -3.23 -10.65 5.10
C ASP A 541 -2.37 -10.83 3.83
N PRO A 542 -1.04 -10.58 3.91
CA PRO A 542 -0.18 -10.66 2.74
C PRO A 542 -0.15 -12.06 2.13
N LEU A 543 -0.33 -13.12 2.93
CA LEU A 543 -0.38 -14.48 2.42
C LEU A 543 -1.65 -14.72 1.60
N TRP A 544 -2.80 -14.25 2.10
CA TRP A 544 -4.05 -14.31 1.34
C TRP A 544 -3.95 -13.49 0.05
N ASP A 545 -3.44 -12.25 0.14
CA ASP A 545 -3.29 -11.35 -1.02
C ASP A 545 -2.36 -11.95 -2.09
N ALA A 546 -1.25 -12.58 -1.70
CA ALA A 546 -0.36 -13.29 -2.63
C ALA A 546 -1.03 -14.53 -3.26
N GLN A 547 -1.84 -15.29 -2.51
CA GLN A 547 -2.61 -16.43 -3.06
C GLN A 547 -3.70 -15.97 -4.03
N ALA A 548 -4.41 -14.90 -3.68
CA ALA A 548 -5.38 -14.23 -4.53
C ALA A 548 -4.74 -13.77 -5.84
N LEU A 549 -3.57 -13.14 -5.76
CA LEU A 549 -2.80 -12.73 -6.93
C LEU A 549 -2.38 -13.91 -7.82
N ALA A 550 -1.95 -15.04 -7.22
CA ALA A 550 -1.63 -16.25 -7.97
C ALA A 550 -2.84 -16.76 -8.79
N CYS A 551 -4.02 -16.81 -8.16
CA CYS A 551 -5.27 -17.17 -8.82
C CYS A 551 -5.63 -16.23 -9.97
N VAL A 552 -5.50 -14.92 -9.76
CA VAL A 552 -5.75 -13.91 -10.80
C VAL A 552 -4.77 -14.09 -11.97
N CYS A 553 -3.48 -14.32 -11.69
CA CYS A 553 -2.47 -14.55 -12.73
C CYS A 553 -2.75 -15.81 -13.56
N ALA A 554 -3.15 -16.90 -12.91
CA ALA A 554 -3.48 -18.16 -13.57
C ALA A 554 -4.75 -18.03 -14.44
N SER A 555 -5.81 -17.42 -13.91
CA SER A 555 -7.08 -17.17 -14.64
C SER A 555 -6.90 -16.20 -15.81
N ALA A 556 -6.04 -15.20 -15.67
CA ALA A 556 -5.64 -14.32 -16.78
C ALA A 556 -4.75 -15.01 -17.83
N GLY A 557 -4.26 -16.23 -17.54
CA GLY A 557 -3.36 -16.98 -18.41
C GLY A 557 -1.95 -16.39 -18.52
N ILE A 558 -1.55 -15.54 -17.56
CA ILE A 558 -0.22 -14.93 -17.49
C ILE A 558 0.85 -16.01 -17.34
N THR A 559 0.54 -17.08 -16.61
CA THR A 559 1.38 -18.26 -16.43
C THR A 559 0.99 -19.37 -17.39
N ARG A 560 1.99 -20.00 -18.03
CA ARG A 560 1.80 -21.13 -18.96
C ARG A 560 1.39 -22.39 -18.22
N THR A 561 0.64 -23.27 -18.88
CA THR A 561 0.25 -24.56 -18.34
C THR A 561 1.44 -25.53 -18.33
N THR A 562 1.42 -26.47 -17.40
CA THR A 562 2.42 -27.56 -17.34
C THR A 562 2.28 -28.56 -18.49
N GLU A 563 1.10 -28.64 -19.13
CA GLU A 563 0.73 -29.62 -20.17
C GLU A 563 0.99 -29.18 -21.62
N GLU A 564 1.34 -27.92 -21.89
CA GLU A 564 1.85 -27.49 -23.21
C GLU A 564 3.10 -28.30 -23.67
N LYS A 565 3.65 -29.13 -22.78
CA LYS A 565 4.73 -30.10 -22.98
C LYS A 565 4.45 -31.28 -23.93
N GLN A 566 3.20 -31.72 -24.16
CA GLN A 566 2.96 -33.04 -24.80
C GLN A 566 2.26 -33.00 -26.17
N GLY A 567 1.75 -31.86 -26.62
CA GLY A 567 0.87 -31.79 -27.79
C GLY A 567 1.50 -31.60 -29.18
N ILE A 568 2.83 -31.41 -29.30
CA ILE A 568 3.47 -31.07 -30.60
C ILE A 568 4.55 -32.10 -30.97
N GLY A 569 4.26 -33.37 -30.76
CA GLY A 569 5.22 -34.46 -30.98
C GLY A 569 4.58 -35.77 -31.41
N SER A 570 3.61 -35.75 -32.33
CA SER A 570 3.22 -36.92 -33.14
C SER A 570 2.19 -36.52 -34.19
N VAL A 571 2.63 -35.89 -35.28
CA VAL A 571 1.95 -36.05 -36.56
C VAL A 571 2.68 -37.18 -37.27
N ASN A 572 2.22 -38.41 -37.07
CA ASN A 572 2.57 -39.52 -37.93
C ASN A 572 1.99 -39.20 -39.32
N HIS A 573 2.85 -38.85 -40.26
CA HIS A 573 2.52 -38.93 -41.68
C HIS A 573 2.49 -40.40 -42.08
N GLY A 574 1.28 -40.97 -42.12
CA GLY A 574 0.94 -42.06 -43.03
C GLY A 574 0.53 -41.50 -44.38
#